data_AF-A0A1M6RSH2-F1
#
_entry.id   AF-A0A1M6RSH2-F1
#
_cell.length_a   1.000
_cell.length_b   1.000
_cell.length_c   1.000
_cell.angle_alpha   90.00
_cell.angle_beta   90.00
_cell.angle_gamma   90.00
#
_symmetry.space_group_name_H-M   'P 1'
#
loop_
_entity.id
_entity.type
_entity.pdbx_description
1 polymer ?
#
loop_
_entity_poly.entity_id
_entity_poly.type
_entity_poly.pdbx_seq_one_letter_code
_entity_poly.pdbx_strand_id
1 'polypeptide(L)'
;MTKEFEIGLELLKKVRGELEALSQAQDKLSARQLVNAIINPVTASAYQVRVGDGPRKEELLKVLFEVVKNMRDLQDLQALKDSVASLLDLLDRVQQELSAEQKSSNG
;
A
#
# COMPACT_ATOMS: atom_id res chain seq x y z
N MET A 1 -17.87 1.12 -1.56
CA MET A 1 -16.78 0.12 -1.61
C MET A 1 -17.20 -1.15 -0.88
N THR A 2 -16.56 -2.28 -1.17
CA THR A 2 -16.84 -3.56 -0.50
C THR A 2 -16.04 -3.73 0.79
N LYS A 3 -16.45 -4.69 1.63
CA LYS A 3 -15.78 -5.01 2.90
C LYS A 3 -14.35 -5.47 2.70
N GLU A 4 -14.08 -6.25 1.66
CA GLU A 4 -12.75 -6.73 1.30
C GLU A 4 -11.84 -5.56 0.95
N PHE A 5 -12.32 -4.60 0.16
CA PHE A 5 -11.55 -3.41 -0.19
C PHE A 5 -11.21 -2.58 1.07
N GLU A 6 -12.17 -2.38 1.97
CA GLU A 6 -11.95 -1.70 3.26
C GLU A 6 -10.87 -2.41 4.09
N ILE A 7 -10.96 -3.74 4.23
CA ILE A 7 -9.96 -4.53 4.97
C ILE A 7 -8.57 -4.36 4.34
N GLY A 8 -8.48 -4.36 3.01
CA GLY A 8 -7.23 -4.11 2.29
C GLY A 8 -6.61 -2.76 2.65
N LEU A 9 -7.42 -1.70 2.69
CA LEU A 9 -6.96 -0.36 3.10
C LEU A 9 -6.57 -0.31 4.58
N GLU A 10 -7.34 -0.95 5.47
CA GLU A 10 -7.04 -0.99 6.90
C GLU A 10 -5.70 -1.68 7.19
N LEU A 11 -5.39 -2.76 6.47
CA LEU A 11 -4.10 -3.44 6.57
C LEU A 11 -2.94 -2.51 6.20
N LEU A 12 -3.07 -1.76 5.10
CA LEU A 12 -2.04 -0.79 4.68
C LEU A 12 -1.90 0.37 5.66
N LYS A 13 -3.02 0.84 6.22
CA LYS A 13 -3.02 1.88 7.24
C LYS A 13 -2.27 1.45 8.51
N LYS A 14 -2.42 0.19 8.92
CA LYS A 14 -1.74 -0.36 10.11
C LYS A 14 -0.22 -0.42 9.96
N VAL A 15 0.28 -0.59 8.74
CA VAL A 15 1.73 -0.68 8.44
C VAL A 15 2.27 0.56 7.75
N ARG A 16 1.54 1.68 7.81
CA ARG A 16 1.90 2.90 7.09
C ARG A 16 3.24 3.47 7.55
N GLY A 17 3.50 3.47 8.87
CA GLY A 17 4.75 4.01 9.42
C GLY A 17 5.98 3.22 8.94
N GLU A 18 5.88 1.91 8.83
CA GLU A 18 6.93 1.05 8.30
C GLU A 18 7.10 1.20 6.79
N LEU A 19 6.01 1.42 6.03
CA LEU A 19 6.09 1.77 4.61
C LEU A 19 6.80 3.11 4.40
N GLU A 20 6.47 4.12 5.21
CA GLU A 20 7.14 5.43 5.20
C GLU A 20 8.63 5.27 5.53
N ALA A 21 8.97 4.51 6.59
CA ALA A 21 10.36 4.22 6.93
C ALA A 21 11.09 3.46 5.81
N LEU A 22 10.42 2.49 5.16
CA LEU A 22 10.99 1.72 4.06
C LEU A 22 11.28 2.60 2.84
N SER A 23 10.41 3.58 2.54
CA SER A 23 10.64 4.55 1.47
C SER A 23 11.90 5.40 1.68
N GLN A 24 12.34 5.54 2.94
CA GLN A 24 13.52 6.32 3.35
C GLN A 24 14.71 5.46 3.75
N ALA A 25 14.64 4.14 3.58
CA ALA A 25 15.72 3.24 3.98
C ALA A 25 17.04 3.59 3.27
N GLN A 26 18.13 3.61 4.05
CA GLN A 26 19.47 3.98 3.57
C GLN A 26 20.28 2.78 3.10
N ASP A 27 19.95 1.58 3.59
CA ASP A 27 20.72 0.37 3.35
C ASP A 27 19.82 -0.87 3.26
N LYS A 28 20.38 -1.96 2.70
CA LYS A 28 19.64 -3.21 2.48
C LYS A 28 19.32 -3.96 3.77
N LEU A 29 20.10 -3.79 4.84
CA LEU A 29 19.88 -4.49 6.11
C LEU A 29 18.65 -3.91 6.82
N SER A 30 18.58 -2.59 6.95
CA SER A 30 17.42 -1.89 7.52
C SER A 30 16.17 -2.12 6.67
N ALA A 31 16.28 -2.03 5.34
CA ALA A 31 15.18 -2.35 4.44
C ALA A 31 14.66 -3.78 4.63
N ARG A 32 15.55 -4.78 4.74
CA ARG A 32 15.14 -6.18 4.96
C ARG A 32 14.37 -6.36 6.26
N GLN A 33 14.77 -5.70 7.34
CA GLN A 33 14.07 -5.76 8.62
C GLN A 33 12.64 -5.20 8.51
N LEU A 34 12.50 -4.05 7.85
CA LEU A 34 11.19 -3.43 7.59
C LEU A 34 10.32 -4.32 6.70
N VAL A 35 10.87 -4.84 5.60
CA VAL A 35 10.18 -5.76 4.69
C VAL A 35 9.66 -7.00 5.43
N ASN A 36 10.48 -7.62 6.27
CA ASN A 36 10.08 -8.80 7.04
C ASN A 36 8.90 -8.50 7.98
N ALA A 37 8.80 -7.28 8.51
CA ALA A 37 7.69 -6.87 9.36
C ALA A 37 6.38 -6.67 8.58
N ILE A 38 6.44 -6.22 7.31
CA ILE A 38 5.26 -5.73 6.59
C ILE A 38 4.87 -6.52 5.34
N ILE A 39 5.71 -7.42 4.83
CA ILE A 39 5.43 -8.15 3.58
C ILE A 39 4.12 -8.94 3.67
N ASN A 40 3.81 -9.53 4.82
CA ASN A 40 2.58 -10.29 5.05
C ASN A 40 1.32 -9.40 4.99
N PRO A 41 1.19 -8.32 5.79
CA PRO A 41 0.04 -7.43 5.70
C PRO A 41 -0.10 -6.72 4.34
N VAL A 42 1.00 -6.36 3.68
CA VAL A 42 0.96 -5.79 2.31
C VAL A 42 0.46 -6.82 1.29
N THR A 43 0.95 -8.06 1.37
CA THR A 43 0.47 -9.16 0.51
C THR A 43 -1.00 -9.47 0.75
N ALA A 44 -1.42 -9.53 2.02
CA ALA A 44 -2.82 -9.74 2.38
C ALA A 44 -3.71 -8.61 1.85
N SER A 45 -3.25 -7.35 1.95
CA SER A 45 -3.96 -6.21 1.37
C SER A 45 -4.15 -6.36 -0.14
N ALA A 46 -3.11 -6.73 -0.89
CA ALA A 46 -3.21 -6.96 -2.34
C ALA A 46 -4.28 -8.01 -2.69
N TYR A 47 -4.38 -9.10 -1.92
CA TYR A 47 -5.42 -10.10 -2.13
C TYR A 47 -6.82 -9.58 -1.85
N GLN A 48 -7.00 -8.80 -0.79
CA GLN A 48 -8.28 -8.21 -0.42
C GLN A 48 -8.74 -7.15 -1.44
N VAL A 49 -7.84 -6.27 -1.87
CA VAL A 49 -8.11 -5.27 -2.93
C VAL A 49 -8.48 -5.96 -4.25
N ARG A 50 -7.83 -7.08 -4.60
CA ARG A 50 -8.13 -7.84 -5.82
C ARG A 50 -9.57 -8.32 -5.88
N VAL A 51 -10.06 -8.88 -4.78
CA VAL A 51 -11.41 -9.47 -4.71
C VAL A 51 -12.49 -8.46 -4.34
N GLY A 52 -12.11 -7.35 -3.71
CA GLY A 52 -13.01 -6.26 -3.37
C GLY A 52 -13.28 -5.29 -4.52
N ASP A 53 -14.11 -4.29 -4.26
CA ASP A 53 -14.38 -3.19 -5.19
C ASP A 53 -14.35 -1.83 -4.47
N GLY A 54 -13.75 -0.83 -5.11
CA GLY A 54 -13.48 0.46 -4.50
C GLY A 54 -12.75 1.45 -5.41
N PRO A 55 -12.57 2.70 -4.95
CA PRO A 55 -11.94 3.76 -5.74
C PRO A 55 -10.52 3.36 -6.14
N ARG A 56 -10.18 3.63 -7.41
CA ARG A 56 -8.84 3.36 -7.97
C ARG A 56 -8.35 1.92 -7.80
N LYS A 57 -9.25 0.94 -7.65
CA LYS A 57 -8.91 -0.47 -7.41
C LYS A 57 -7.80 -0.99 -8.32
N GLU A 58 -7.95 -0.82 -9.63
CA GLU A 58 -6.99 -1.36 -10.60
C GLU A 58 -5.61 -0.71 -10.48
N GLU A 59 -5.58 0.61 -10.23
CA GLU A 59 -4.34 1.36 -10.00
C GLU A 59 -3.66 0.90 -8.71
N LEU A 60 -4.43 0.78 -7.62
CA LEU A 60 -3.95 0.34 -6.32
C LEU A 60 -3.42 -1.10 -6.37
N LEU A 61 -4.13 -1.99 -7.06
CA LEU A 61 -3.73 -3.38 -7.20
C LEU A 61 -2.42 -3.51 -7.99
N LYS A 62 -2.27 -2.73 -9.08
CA LYS A 62 -1.04 -2.71 -9.87
C LYS A 62 0.17 -2.31 -9.01
N VAL A 63 0.05 -1.22 -8.26
CA VAL A 63 1.13 -0.74 -7.38
C VAL A 63 1.41 -1.74 -6.26
N LEU A 64 0.39 -2.33 -5.64
CA LEU A 64 0.56 -3.34 -4.60
C LEU A 64 1.32 -4.57 -5.10
N PHE A 65 1.02 -5.06 -6.31
CA PHE A 65 1.76 -6.18 -6.89
C PHE A 65 3.22 -5.85 -7.16
N GLU A 66 3.52 -4.64 -7.61
CA GLU A 66 4.88 -4.18 -7.80
C GLU A 66 5.65 -4.12 -6.47
N VAL A 67 5.04 -3.54 -5.43
CA VAL A 67 5.62 -3.50 -4.09
C VAL A 67 5.88 -4.91 -3.55
N VAL A 68 4.89 -5.82 -3.64
CA VAL A 68 5.05 -7.21 -3.18
C VAL A 68 6.17 -7.91 -3.93
N LYS A 69 6.29 -7.72 -5.24
CA LYS A 69 7.40 -8.27 -6.04
C LYS A 69 8.75 -7.73 -5.55
N ASN A 70 8.88 -6.40 -5.44
CA ASN A 70 10.13 -5.76 -5.02
C ASN A 70 10.54 -6.16 -3.59
N MET A 71 9.57 -6.37 -2.69
CA MET A 71 9.81 -6.87 -1.33
C MET A 71 10.34 -8.31 -1.33
N ARG A 72 9.79 -9.19 -2.17
CA ARG A 72 10.22 -10.60 -2.25
C ARG A 72 11.62 -10.73 -2.84
N ASP A 73 11.90 -9.97 -3.88
CA ASP A 73 13.16 -10.06 -4.61
C ASP A 73 14.28 -9.33 -3.85
N LEU A 74 13.98 -8.15 -3.28
CA LEU A 74 14.91 -7.27 -2.55
C LEU A 74 16.27 -7.07 -3.25
N GLN A 75 16.26 -7.13 -4.58
CA GLN A 75 17.47 -7.02 -5.39
C GLN A 75 17.86 -5.55 -5.58
N ASP A 76 16.86 -4.72 -5.87
CA ASP A 76 17.00 -3.28 -6.09
C ASP A 76 16.28 -2.51 -4.98
N LEU A 77 17.08 -1.86 -4.12
CA LEU A 77 16.56 -1.07 -3.01
C LEU A 77 15.86 0.21 -3.52
N GLN A 78 16.37 0.83 -4.59
CA GLN A 78 15.78 2.05 -5.11
C GLN A 78 14.42 1.76 -5.75
N ALA A 79 14.31 0.69 -6.54
CA ALA A 79 13.03 0.28 -7.11
C ALA A 79 11.98 -0.05 -6.02
N LEU A 80 12.40 -0.70 -4.93
CA LEU A 80 11.52 -0.93 -3.79
C LEU A 80 11.04 0.40 -3.18
N LYS A 81 11.95 1.33 -2.89
CA LYS A 81 11.61 2.66 -2.34
C LYS A 81 10.64 3.43 -3.22
N ASP A 82 10.88 3.45 -4.53
CA ASP A 82 10.05 4.16 -5.50
C ASP A 82 8.64 3.55 -5.58
N SER A 83 8.53 2.22 -5.60
CA SER A 83 7.23 1.54 -5.59
C SER A 83 6.45 1.78 -4.29
N VAL A 84 7.13 1.83 -3.14
CA VAL A 84 6.51 2.13 -1.84
C VAL A 84 6.08 3.60 -1.75
N ALA A 85 6.88 4.54 -2.26
CA ALA A 85 6.50 5.95 -2.33
C ALA A 85 5.26 6.14 -3.22
N SER A 86 5.20 5.44 -4.35
CA SER A 86 4.03 5.44 -5.24
C SER A 86 2.79 4.89 -4.55
N LEU A 87 2.93 3.84 -3.73
CA LEU A 87 1.83 3.30 -2.92
C LEU A 87 1.32 4.33 -1.91
N LEU A 88 2.21 5.02 -1.20
CA LEU A 88 1.84 6.01 -0.19
C LEU A 88 1.07 7.20 -0.81
N ASP A 89 1.56 7.73 -1.93
CA ASP A 89 0.87 8.81 -2.66
C ASP A 89 -0.53 8.37 -3.15
N LEU A 90 -0.63 7.15 -3.69
CA LEU A 90 -1.91 6.63 -4.14
C LEU A 90 -2.89 6.40 -2.97
N LEU A 91 -2.40 5.95 -1.82
CA LEU A 91 -3.23 5.81 -0.62
C LEU A 91 -3.77 7.17 -0.14
N ASP A 92 -2.98 8.23 -0.23
CA ASP A 92 -3.43 9.58 0.13
C ASP A 92 -4.52 10.08 -0.82
N ARG A 93 -4.37 9.83 -2.13
CA ARG A 93 -5.40 10.17 -3.12
C ARG A 93 -6.70 9.40 -2.88
N VAL A 94 -6.61 8.09 -2.61
CA VAL A 94 -7.78 7.27 -2.27
C VAL A 94 -8.47 7.79 -1.01
N GLN A 95 -7.72 8.16 0.03
CA GLN A 95 -8.29 8.73 1.26
C GLN A 95 -8.97 10.09 1.02
N GLN A 96 -8.41 10.93 0.17
CA GLN A 96 -9.00 12.22 -0.21
C GLN A 96 -10.33 12.03 -0.96
N GLU A 97 -10.39 11.10 -1.91
CA GLU A 97 -11.62 10.77 -2.65
C GLU A 97 -12.73 10.27 -1.73
N LEU A 98 -12.41 9.32 -0.85
CA LEU A 98 -13.35 8.79 0.15
C LEU A 98 -13.87 9.89 1.09
N SER A 99 -13.01 10.82 1.49
CA SER A 99 -13.40 11.95 2.36
C SER A 99 -14.28 12.97 1.62
N ALA A 100 -14.07 13.17 0.32
CA ALA A 100 -14.87 14.08 -0.50
C ALA A 100 -16.27 13.51 -0.77
N GLU A 101 -16.38 12.21 -1.06
CA GLU A 101 -17.67 11.52 -1.26
C GLU A 101 -18.56 11.56 -0.01
N GLN A 102 -17.97 11.43 1.17
CA GLN A 102 -18.69 11.52 2.45
C GLN A 102 -19.25 12.92 2.73
N LYS A 103 -18.56 13.98 2.31
CA LYS A 103 -19.04 15.37 2.47
C LYS A 103 -20.18 15.71 1.51
N SER A 104 -20.14 15.17 0.28
CA SER A 104 -21.18 15.38 -0.73
C SER A 104 -22.47 14.60 -0.45
N SER A 105 -22.40 13.52 0.35
CA SER A 105 -23.55 12.69 0.69
C SER A 105 -24.33 13.17 1.93
N ASN A 106 -23.77 14.12 2.69
CA ASN A 106 -24.33 14.67 3.94
C ASN A 106 -24.75 16.16 3.82
N GLY A 107 -24.74 16.73 2.62
CA GLY A 107 -25.19 18.10 2.32
C GLY A 107 -26.41 18.10 1.41
#